data_AF-A0A925AI19-F1
#
_entry.id   AF-A0A925AI19-F1
#
_cell.length_a   1.000
_cell.length_b   1.000
_cell.length_c   1.000
_cell.angle_alpha   90.00
_cell.angle_beta   90.00
_cell.angle_gamma   90.00
#
_symmetry.space_group_name_H-M   'P 1'
#
loop_
_entity.id
_entity.type
_entity.pdbx_description
1 polymer ?
#
loop_
_entity_poly.entity_id
_entity_poly.type
_entity_poly.pdbx_seq_one_letter_code
_entity_poly.pdbx_strand_id
1 'polypeptide(L)'
;MRKNTHPTTFRNAILLLVIFSLSIHTGFGQNRPAFTSEALKTMHVRNIGPGAMSGRITAIAVDPTHPEVIYAGAASGGVWRSKSAGTAWEPIFDKAPTQGIGSIAINPRNPDEIWVGTGEGNPRNSQNFGAGIFKTINGGKDWVCMGLQNTRTIHRMVLHRDNPEVVFAASLGSAYGPTEDRGVFKSSDGGKTWKKVLYVNDLTGCADLVADPQNPNKLYAALWEYRRWPWFFKSGGKGSGLYVSYDAGETWEKRTEKDGLPEGDLGRIGLAVAKSNPDIVYALVEAKENALYKSTDGGKKWQKMADKGQGDRPFYYSEIYVDPKNENRVYSIFTFISKSEDGGKSFATWAGWTIHPDHHAFWISPANPNYIINGNDGGLNITLDGGKTW
;
A
#
# COMPACT_ATOMS: atom_id res chain seq x y z
N MET A 1 -23.19 -90.50 -59.89
CA MET A 1 -23.15 -89.37 -60.84
C MET A 1 -21.88 -88.57 -60.54
N ARG A 2 -20.82 -88.60 -61.37
CA ARG A 2 -20.46 -87.53 -62.35
C ARG A 2 -20.82 -86.12 -61.82
N LYS A 3 -19.91 -85.20 -61.49
CA LYS A 3 -18.70 -84.68 -62.18
C LYS A 3 -17.62 -84.28 -61.12
N ASN A 4 -16.29 -84.32 -61.33
CA ASN A 4 -15.40 -83.56 -62.24
C ASN A 4 -15.61 -82.02 -62.13
N THR A 5 -14.63 -81.10 -62.08
CA THR A 5 -13.13 -81.04 -62.20
C THR A 5 -12.70 -79.59 -61.80
N HIS A 6 -11.45 -79.14 -61.56
CA HIS A 6 -10.05 -79.63 -61.61
C HIS A 6 -9.18 -78.80 -60.59
N PRO A 7 -7.93 -79.20 -60.25
CA PRO A 7 -7.01 -78.46 -59.35
C PRO A 7 -5.80 -77.81 -60.06
N THR A 8 -5.21 -76.74 -59.47
CA THR A 8 -3.80 -76.27 -59.60
C THR A 8 -3.57 -75.09 -58.62
N THR A 9 -2.68 -75.11 -57.61
CA THR A 9 -1.20 -74.94 -57.62
C THR A 9 -0.68 -73.66 -58.32
N PHE A 10 -0.07 -72.71 -57.59
CA PHE A 10 1.40 -72.49 -57.56
C PHE A 10 1.89 -71.31 -56.67
N ARG A 11 3.05 -71.52 -56.02
CA ARG A 11 4.10 -70.58 -55.54
C ARG A 11 3.77 -69.26 -54.81
N ASN A 12 4.24 -69.21 -53.56
CA ASN A 12 5.30 -68.31 -53.07
C ASN A 12 5.46 -66.93 -53.72
N ALA A 13 5.01 -65.90 -53.01
CA ALA A 13 5.63 -64.57 -52.99
C ALA A 13 5.65 -64.03 -51.54
N ILE A 14 6.46 -64.65 -50.70
CA ILE A 14 6.90 -64.04 -49.43
C ILE A 14 7.87 -62.90 -49.76
N LEU A 15 7.86 -61.83 -48.96
CA LEU A 15 8.79 -60.69 -48.97
C LEU A 15 8.70 -59.73 -50.17
N LEU A 16 7.92 -58.65 -49.98
CA LEU A 16 8.25 -57.21 -50.27
C LEU A 16 7.02 -56.36 -50.65
N LEU A 17 6.09 -56.22 -49.69
CA LEU A 17 5.38 -54.96 -49.48
C LEU A 17 4.94 -54.89 -48.01
N VAL A 18 5.90 -54.48 -47.18
CA VAL A 18 5.84 -54.38 -45.71
C VAL A 18 5.20 -53.05 -45.25
N ILE A 19 4.69 -52.23 -46.18
CA ILE A 19 4.16 -50.88 -45.91
C ILE A 19 2.89 -50.67 -46.75
N PHE A 20 1.82 -50.15 -46.13
CA PHE A 20 0.44 -50.06 -46.65
C PHE A 20 -0.17 -51.42 -47.01
N SER A 21 -1.08 -52.01 -46.23
CA SER A 21 -2.34 -51.36 -45.80
C SER A 21 -2.91 -51.92 -44.49
N LEU A 22 -2.07 -52.43 -43.58
CA LEU A 22 -2.51 -52.77 -42.21
C LEU A 22 -2.67 -51.49 -41.35
N SER A 23 -3.52 -50.57 -41.81
CA SER A 23 -3.93 -49.37 -41.07
C SER A 23 -4.91 -49.76 -39.97
N ILE A 24 -4.42 -50.52 -38.98
CA ILE A 24 -5.05 -50.62 -37.67
C ILE A 24 -4.89 -49.25 -37.02
N HIS A 25 -5.81 -48.36 -37.38
CA HIS A 25 -6.14 -47.17 -36.62
C HIS A 25 -7.53 -47.41 -36.01
N THR A 26 -7.61 -48.46 -35.19
CA THR A 26 -8.41 -48.39 -33.96
C THR A 26 -7.76 -47.34 -33.07
N GLY A 27 -7.93 -46.08 -33.48
CA GLY A 27 -7.66 -44.94 -32.66
C GLY A 27 -8.60 -45.05 -31.48
N PHE A 28 -8.11 -45.62 -30.38
CA PHE A 28 -8.49 -45.20 -29.05
C PHE A 28 -8.03 -43.74 -28.87
N GLY A 29 -8.63 -42.85 -29.66
CA GLY A 29 -8.71 -41.45 -29.31
C GLY A 29 -9.37 -41.46 -27.95
N GLN A 30 -8.58 -41.15 -26.92
CA GLN A 30 -9.12 -40.92 -25.61
C GLN A 30 -10.26 -39.92 -25.80
N ASN A 31 -11.49 -40.34 -25.48
CA ASN A 31 -12.57 -39.39 -25.20
C ASN A 31 -12.11 -38.63 -23.97
N ARG A 32 -11.24 -37.64 -24.18
CA ARG A 32 -10.87 -36.65 -23.17
C ARG A 32 -12.20 -36.07 -22.73
N PRO A 33 -12.60 -36.24 -21.45
CA PRO A 33 -13.88 -35.70 -21.00
C PRO A 33 -13.88 -34.22 -21.37
N ALA A 34 -14.88 -33.81 -22.16
CA ALA A 34 -14.97 -32.44 -22.62
C ALA A 34 -14.96 -31.54 -21.39
N PHE A 35 -14.24 -30.42 -21.45
CA PHE A 35 -14.18 -29.47 -20.34
C PHE A 35 -15.53 -28.74 -20.27
N THR A 36 -16.50 -29.34 -19.59
CA THR A 36 -17.87 -28.83 -19.49
C THR A 36 -18.00 -27.71 -18.45
N SER A 37 -19.04 -26.90 -18.59
CA SER A 37 -19.49 -25.96 -17.56
C SER A 37 -19.69 -26.64 -16.20
N GLU A 38 -20.19 -27.87 -16.18
CA GLU A 38 -20.43 -28.67 -14.99
C GLU A 38 -19.13 -29.12 -14.32
N ALA A 39 -18.12 -29.51 -15.11
CA ALA A 39 -16.79 -29.80 -14.58
C ALA A 39 -16.16 -28.54 -13.95
N LEU A 40 -16.26 -27.38 -14.60
CA LEU A 40 -15.78 -26.10 -14.06
C LEU A 40 -16.47 -25.70 -12.74
N LYS A 41 -17.77 -25.96 -12.58
CA LYS A 41 -18.52 -25.68 -11.33
C LYS A 41 -18.02 -26.48 -10.12
N THR A 42 -17.37 -27.63 -10.35
CA THR A 42 -16.78 -28.46 -9.27
C THR A 42 -15.30 -28.18 -9.01
N MET A 43 -14.67 -27.30 -9.81
CA MET A 43 -13.29 -26.90 -9.58
C MET A 43 -13.20 -25.80 -8.52
N HIS A 44 -12.35 -26.01 -7.53
CA HIS A 44 -12.02 -24.99 -6.53
C HIS A 44 -10.68 -24.34 -6.85
N VAL A 45 -10.65 -23.01 -6.88
CA VAL A 45 -9.39 -22.25 -6.93
C VAL A 45 -8.64 -22.49 -5.62
N ARG A 46 -7.36 -22.85 -5.72
CA ARG A 46 -6.45 -22.96 -4.57
C ARG A 46 -5.30 -21.98 -4.72
N ASN A 47 -4.88 -21.38 -3.60
CA ASN A 47 -3.62 -20.66 -3.54
C ASN A 47 -2.45 -21.66 -3.73
N ILE A 48 -1.38 -21.23 -4.40
CA ILE A 48 -0.18 -22.04 -4.66
C ILE A 48 1.09 -21.48 -3.99
N GLY A 49 0.94 -20.46 -3.16
CA GLY A 49 2.01 -19.63 -2.62
C GLY A 49 2.53 -18.59 -3.64
N PRO A 50 3.30 -17.60 -3.19
CA PRO A 50 4.10 -16.76 -4.09
C PRO A 50 5.23 -17.61 -4.70
N GLY A 51 5.40 -17.54 -6.03
CA GLY A 51 6.50 -18.26 -6.70
C GLY A 51 7.87 -17.58 -6.56
N ALA A 52 7.88 -16.26 -6.39
CA ALA A 52 9.09 -15.44 -6.20
C ALA A 52 8.82 -14.14 -5.40
N MET A 53 7.62 -13.57 -5.57
CA MET A 53 7.12 -12.39 -4.86
C MET A 53 5.60 -12.51 -4.67
N SER A 54 5.04 -11.85 -3.64
CA SER A 54 3.59 -11.73 -3.44
C SER A 54 2.99 -10.42 -3.99
N GLY A 55 3.83 -9.44 -4.33
CA GLY A 55 3.42 -8.14 -4.88
C GLY A 55 3.35 -7.02 -3.84
N ARG A 56 3.15 -5.78 -4.32
CA ARG A 56 3.29 -4.55 -3.53
C ARG A 56 2.34 -4.45 -2.34
N ILE A 57 2.91 -4.28 -1.16
CA ILE A 57 2.22 -3.87 0.06
C ILE A 57 2.33 -2.37 0.26
N THR A 58 1.18 -1.71 0.45
CA THR A 58 1.02 -0.24 0.53
C THR A 58 0.51 0.24 1.89
N ALA A 59 0.00 -0.67 2.73
CA ALA A 59 -0.45 -0.37 4.08
C ALA A 59 -0.15 -1.54 5.03
N ILE A 60 0.28 -1.22 6.25
CA ILE A 60 0.46 -2.18 7.34
C ILE A 60 -0.22 -1.60 8.58
N ALA A 61 -0.99 -2.42 9.29
CA ALA A 61 -1.49 -2.12 10.61
C ALA A 61 -1.39 -3.37 11.51
N VAL A 62 -1.26 -3.17 12.82
CA VAL A 62 -1.13 -4.25 13.80
C VAL A 62 -2.07 -3.95 14.96
N ASP A 63 -2.73 -4.98 15.49
CA ASP A 63 -3.54 -4.86 16.69
C ASP A 63 -2.66 -4.39 17.87
N PRO A 64 -2.98 -3.25 18.52
CA PRO A 64 -2.14 -2.71 19.60
C PRO A 64 -2.19 -3.53 20.90
N THR A 65 -3.13 -4.48 21.00
CA THR A 65 -3.29 -5.41 22.13
C THR A 65 -2.75 -6.81 21.82
N HIS A 66 -2.76 -7.22 20.55
CA HIS A 66 -2.32 -8.54 20.07
C HIS A 66 -1.31 -8.40 18.93
N PRO A 67 -0.01 -8.16 19.22
CA PRO A 67 1.01 -7.83 18.20
C PRO A 67 1.26 -8.92 17.14
N GLU A 68 0.79 -10.15 17.37
CA GLU A 68 0.76 -11.26 16.41
C GLU A 68 -0.37 -11.15 15.37
N VAL A 69 -1.35 -10.25 15.57
CA VAL A 69 -2.45 -9.97 14.66
C VAL A 69 -2.08 -8.79 13.76
N ILE A 70 -1.73 -9.11 12.52
CA ILE A 70 -1.19 -8.18 11.53
C ILE A 70 -2.17 -8.04 10.37
N TYR A 71 -2.35 -6.83 9.87
CA TYR A 71 -3.12 -6.51 8.68
C TYR A 71 -2.22 -5.90 7.61
N ALA A 72 -2.32 -6.40 6.38
CA ALA A 72 -1.54 -5.93 5.24
C ALA A 72 -2.48 -5.57 4.08
N GLY A 73 -2.31 -4.38 3.53
CA GLY A 73 -3.03 -3.88 2.37
C GLY A 73 -2.13 -3.92 1.14
N ALA A 74 -2.59 -4.58 0.08
CA ALA A 74 -1.86 -4.66 -1.19
C ALA A 74 -2.35 -3.63 -2.21
N ALA A 75 -1.46 -3.19 -3.10
CA ALA A 75 -1.78 -2.25 -4.18
C ALA A 75 -2.82 -2.78 -5.19
N SER A 76 -3.00 -4.11 -5.25
CA SER A 76 -3.86 -4.80 -6.21
C SER A 76 -4.45 -6.12 -5.68
N GLY A 77 -4.36 -6.37 -4.37
CA GLY A 77 -4.60 -7.70 -3.78
C GLY A 77 -5.42 -7.70 -2.50
N GLY A 78 -6.09 -6.60 -2.16
CA GLY A 78 -7.00 -6.53 -1.02
C GLY A 78 -6.31 -6.38 0.34
N VAL A 79 -7.08 -6.65 1.40
CA VAL A 79 -6.59 -6.69 2.78
C VAL A 79 -6.45 -8.14 3.23
N TRP A 80 -5.28 -8.46 3.77
CA TRP A 80 -4.93 -9.74 4.35
C TRP A 80 -4.77 -9.59 5.86
N ARG A 81 -5.15 -10.63 6.61
CA ARG A 81 -4.92 -10.75 8.05
C ARG A 81 -4.03 -11.94 8.36
N SER A 82 -3.07 -11.76 9.25
CA SER A 82 -2.43 -12.83 10.01
C SER A 82 -2.93 -12.80 11.45
N LYS A 83 -3.01 -13.96 12.09
CA LYS A 83 -3.16 -14.11 13.56
C LYS A 83 -2.01 -14.90 14.17
N SER A 84 -0.90 -15.00 13.43
CA SER A 84 0.20 -15.91 13.71
C SER A 84 1.56 -15.24 13.42
N ALA A 85 1.65 -13.94 13.72
CA ALA A 85 2.83 -13.10 13.53
C ALA A 85 3.41 -13.14 12.10
N GLY A 86 2.53 -13.29 11.09
CA GLY A 86 2.89 -13.29 9.68
C GLY A 86 3.23 -14.65 9.07
N THR A 87 3.13 -15.76 9.82
CA THR A 87 3.40 -17.11 9.29
C THR A 87 2.28 -17.65 8.39
N ALA A 88 1.03 -17.28 8.66
CA ALA A 88 -0.14 -17.65 7.88
C ALA A 88 -1.05 -16.42 7.68
N TRP A 89 -1.69 -16.35 6.52
CA TRP A 89 -2.49 -15.20 6.10
C TRP A 89 -3.81 -15.66 5.47
N GLU A 90 -4.88 -14.92 5.75
CA GLU A 90 -6.21 -15.07 5.14
C GLU A 90 -6.65 -13.74 4.51
N PRO A 91 -7.26 -13.74 3.31
CA PRO A 91 -7.84 -12.52 2.77
C PRO A 91 -9.15 -12.20 3.51
N ILE A 92 -9.36 -10.93 3.84
CA ILE A 92 -10.56 -10.44 4.54
C ILE A 92 -11.35 -9.41 3.71
N PHE A 93 -10.95 -9.16 2.46
CA PHE A 93 -11.52 -8.09 1.61
C PHE A 93 -11.96 -8.55 0.20
N ASP A 94 -11.94 -9.85 -0.09
CA ASP A 94 -12.22 -10.41 -1.43
C ASP A 94 -13.61 -10.05 -1.98
N LYS A 95 -14.59 -9.80 -1.10
CA LYS A 95 -15.96 -9.43 -1.49
C LYS A 95 -16.12 -7.93 -1.81
N ALA A 96 -15.10 -7.11 -1.59
CA ALA A 96 -15.15 -5.67 -1.84
C ALA A 96 -15.05 -5.36 -3.35
N PRO A 97 -15.63 -4.24 -3.81
CA PRO A 97 -15.67 -3.88 -5.24
C PRO A 97 -14.32 -3.45 -5.83
N THR A 98 -13.26 -3.36 -5.03
CA THR A 98 -11.88 -3.10 -5.48
C THR A 98 -10.90 -3.80 -4.55
N GLN A 99 -9.73 -4.14 -5.10
CA GLN A 99 -8.62 -4.78 -4.39
C GLN A 99 -7.39 -3.86 -4.27
N GLY A 100 -7.49 -2.59 -4.69
CA GLY A 100 -6.44 -1.60 -4.45
C GLY A 100 -6.59 -0.97 -3.06
N ILE A 101 -5.60 -1.16 -2.18
CA ILE A 101 -5.59 -0.58 -0.83
C ILE A 101 -4.60 0.60 -0.76
N GLY A 102 -5.02 1.69 -0.13
CA GLY A 102 -4.20 2.87 0.11
C GLY A 102 -3.85 3.08 1.57
N SER A 103 -4.71 2.67 2.50
CA SER A 103 -4.49 2.77 3.95
C SER A 103 -5.33 1.79 4.75
N ILE A 104 -4.83 1.39 5.92
CA ILE A 104 -5.55 0.62 6.94
C ILE A 104 -5.36 1.35 8.28
N ALA A 105 -6.44 1.55 9.03
CA ALA A 105 -6.38 2.10 10.39
C ALA A 105 -7.28 1.28 11.32
N ILE A 106 -6.77 0.97 12.52
CA ILE A 106 -7.45 0.13 13.53
C ILE A 106 -7.80 1.02 14.71
N ASN A 107 -9.03 0.92 15.24
CA ASN A 107 -9.41 1.62 16.47
C ASN A 107 -8.64 1.01 17.66
N PRO A 108 -7.76 1.76 18.34
CA PRO A 108 -6.90 1.20 19.39
C PRO A 108 -7.66 0.78 20.66
N ARG A 109 -8.95 1.14 20.79
CA ARG A 109 -9.83 0.71 21.89
C ARG A 109 -10.80 -0.40 21.49
N ASN A 110 -10.89 -0.74 20.20
CA ASN A 110 -11.69 -1.84 19.68
C ASN A 110 -11.04 -2.38 18.38
N PRO A 111 -10.11 -3.34 18.46
CA PRO A 111 -9.39 -3.83 17.28
C PRO A 111 -10.26 -4.55 16.23
N ASP A 112 -11.49 -4.94 16.55
CA ASP A 112 -12.48 -5.43 15.58
C ASP A 112 -13.04 -4.31 14.69
N GLU A 113 -12.88 -3.03 15.08
CA GLU A 113 -13.18 -1.87 14.25
C GLU A 113 -11.96 -1.47 13.40
N ILE A 114 -12.06 -1.74 12.10
CA ILE A 114 -10.99 -1.49 11.13
C ILE A 114 -11.56 -0.65 9.98
N TRP A 115 -10.76 0.32 9.56
CA TRP A 115 -11.04 1.26 8.48
C TRP A 115 -10.05 1.03 7.34
N VAL A 116 -10.55 0.97 6.11
CA VAL A 116 -9.78 0.72 4.90
C VAL A 116 -10.03 1.85 3.92
N GLY A 117 -8.99 2.64 3.64
CA GLY A 117 -8.96 3.57 2.52
C GLY A 117 -8.51 2.84 1.26
N THR A 118 -9.31 2.90 0.19
CA THR A 118 -9.00 2.19 -1.07
C THR A 118 -8.36 3.09 -2.12
N GLY A 119 -7.58 2.49 -3.02
CA GLY A 119 -6.74 3.11 -4.04
C GLY A 119 -5.35 3.48 -3.51
N GLU A 120 -4.28 2.92 -4.07
CA GLU A 120 -2.92 3.14 -3.56
C GLU A 120 -2.49 4.61 -3.74
N GLY A 121 -1.80 5.17 -2.74
CA GLY A 121 -1.34 6.56 -2.77
C GLY A 121 -0.11 6.84 -3.65
N ASN A 122 0.34 5.84 -4.40
CA ASN A 122 1.53 5.91 -5.22
C ASN A 122 1.11 5.97 -6.69
N PRO A 123 0.98 7.18 -7.31
CA PRO A 123 0.45 7.33 -8.65
C PRO A 123 1.47 6.88 -9.70
N ARG A 124 1.62 5.56 -9.85
CA ARG A 124 2.38 4.89 -10.92
C ARG A 124 1.45 4.60 -12.10
N ASN A 125 2.00 4.28 -13.27
CA ASN A 125 1.21 3.85 -14.43
C ASN A 125 0.40 2.56 -14.19
N SER A 126 0.75 1.78 -13.16
CA SER A 126 0.04 0.57 -12.71
C SER A 126 -0.88 0.79 -11.50
N GLN A 127 -1.17 2.04 -11.13
CA GLN A 127 -2.00 2.37 -9.97
C GLN A 127 -3.44 1.85 -10.14
N ASN A 128 -3.95 1.12 -9.16
CA ASN A 128 -5.37 0.73 -9.11
C ASN A 128 -6.20 1.78 -8.37
N PHE A 129 -7.39 2.07 -8.93
CA PHE A 129 -8.35 2.96 -8.28
C PHE A 129 -9.13 2.28 -7.16
N GLY A 130 -9.37 3.06 -6.11
CA GLY A 130 -10.29 2.74 -5.03
C GLY A 130 -11.76 3.00 -5.37
N ALA A 131 -12.59 2.58 -4.42
CA ALA A 131 -14.03 2.74 -4.36
C ALA A 131 -14.45 3.39 -3.02
N GLY A 132 -13.60 4.29 -2.49
CA GLY A 132 -13.86 5.06 -1.26
C GLY A 132 -13.32 4.39 0.00
N ILE A 133 -14.04 4.60 1.10
CA ILE A 133 -13.68 4.09 2.43
C ILE A 133 -14.61 2.93 2.81
N PHE A 134 -14.04 1.90 3.44
CA PHE A 134 -14.78 0.77 3.99
C PHE A 134 -14.49 0.62 5.48
N LYS A 135 -15.50 0.24 6.25
CA LYS A 135 -15.42 -0.01 7.70
C LYS A 135 -15.94 -1.40 8.01
N THR A 136 -15.25 -2.09 8.92
CA THR A 136 -15.76 -3.28 9.61
C THR A 136 -15.85 -2.98 11.10
N ILE A 137 -16.70 -3.72 11.82
CA ILE A 137 -16.81 -3.73 13.29
C ILE A 137 -16.77 -5.16 13.86
N ASN A 138 -16.40 -6.14 13.03
CA ASN A 138 -16.42 -7.56 13.37
C ASN A 138 -15.13 -8.28 12.93
N GLY A 139 -14.02 -7.53 12.88
CA GLY A 139 -12.70 -8.06 12.50
C GLY A 139 -12.61 -8.44 11.02
N GLY A 140 -13.35 -7.75 10.14
CA GLY A 140 -13.27 -7.93 8.69
C GLY A 140 -14.06 -9.11 8.13
N LYS A 141 -15.06 -9.64 8.85
CA LYS A 141 -15.99 -10.64 8.27
C LYS A 141 -16.90 -9.99 7.23
N ASP A 142 -17.36 -8.78 7.54
CA ASP A 142 -18.22 -7.96 6.68
C ASP A 142 -17.73 -6.50 6.67
N TRP A 143 -18.00 -5.80 5.58
CA TRP A 143 -17.56 -4.42 5.33
C TRP A 143 -18.70 -3.54 4.84
N VAL A 144 -18.79 -2.34 5.39
CA VAL A 144 -19.75 -1.30 5.02
C VAL A 144 -18.99 -0.20 4.28
N CYS A 145 -19.51 0.27 3.14
CA CYS A 145 -18.95 1.42 2.44
C CYS A 145 -19.35 2.71 3.18
N MET A 146 -18.36 3.51 3.57
CA MET A 146 -18.51 4.76 4.33
C MET A 146 -18.42 6.01 3.45
N GLY A 147 -18.57 5.86 2.13
CA GLY A 147 -18.56 6.98 1.18
C GLY A 147 -17.19 7.32 0.58
N LEU A 148 -17.07 8.56 0.08
CA LEU A 148 -15.91 9.11 -0.63
C LEU A 148 -15.48 8.32 -1.88
N GLN A 149 -16.39 7.61 -2.56
CA GLN A 149 -16.06 6.74 -3.70
C GLN A 149 -15.43 7.49 -4.89
N ASN A 150 -15.78 8.75 -5.09
CA ASN A 150 -15.26 9.59 -6.17
C ASN A 150 -13.78 9.98 -6.00
N THR A 151 -13.24 9.92 -4.78
CA THR A 151 -11.83 10.26 -4.48
C THR A 151 -10.84 9.38 -5.24
N ARG A 152 -11.20 8.12 -5.54
CA ARG A 152 -10.35 7.07 -6.14
C ARG A 152 -9.06 6.70 -5.40
N THR A 153 -8.58 7.51 -4.45
CA THR A 153 -7.29 7.31 -3.77
C THR A 153 -7.34 7.85 -2.34
N ILE A 154 -7.52 6.98 -1.35
CA ILE A 154 -7.45 7.32 0.08
C ILE A 154 -6.13 6.81 0.67
N HIS A 155 -5.13 7.69 0.70
CA HIS A 155 -3.76 7.33 1.04
C HIS A 155 -3.50 7.26 2.54
N ARG A 156 -4.23 8.02 3.35
CA ARG A 156 -4.18 7.92 4.82
C ARG A 156 -5.58 7.90 5.41
N MET A 157 -5.73 7.12 6.46
CA MET A 157 -6.83 7.16 7.41
C MET A 157 -6.25 7.44 8.79
N VAL A 158 -6.74 8.48 9.47
CA VAL A 158 -6.30 8.84 10.83
C VAL A 158 -7.52 8.84 11.75
N LEU A 159 -7.50 7.97 12.75
CA LEU A 159 -8.57 7.89 13.76
C LEU A 159 -8.21 8.78 14.95
N HIS A 160 -9.17 9.55 15.44
CA HIS A 160 -8.94 10.40 16.61
C HIS A 160 -8.83 9.54 17.88
N ARG A 161 -7.64 9.48 18.48
CA ARG A 161 -7.29 8.62 19.64
C ARG A 161 -8.39 8.55 20.71
N ASP A 162 -8.93 9.71 21.08
CA ASP A 162 -9.83 9.83 22.22
C ASP A 162 -11.33 9.75 21.85
N ASN A 163 -11.69 9.81 20.57
CA ASN A 163 -13.10 9.81 20.10
C ASN A 163 -13.25 8.99 18.80
N PRO A 164 -13.88 7.80 18.81
CA PRO A 164 -13.92 6.91 17.65
C PRO A 164 -14.85 7.44 16.54
N GLU A 165 -15.75 8.37 16.84
CA GLU A 165 -16.63 8.98 15.84
C GLU A 165 -15.90 10.01 14.96
N VAL A 166 -14.72 10.50 15.40
CA VAL A 166 -13.93 11.48 14.65
C VAL A 166 -12.83 10.77 13.85
N VAL A 167 -12.93 10.87 12.53
CA VAL A 167 -12.06 10.18 11.58
C VAL A 167 -11.67 11.12 10.44
N PHE A 168 -10.40 11.08 10.05
CA PHE A 168 -9.87 11.85 8.93
C PHE A 168 -9.40 10.94 7.79
N ALA A 169 -9.59 11.42 6.56
CA ALA A 169 -9.14 10.76 5.34
C ALA A 169 -8.33 11.73 4.48
N ALA A 170 -7.12 11.33 4.10
CA ALA A 170 -6.30 12.04 3.12
C ALA A 170 -6.62 11.51 1.72
N SER A 171 -7.37 12.31 0.94
CA SER A 171 -7.62 12.02 -0.48
C SER A 171 -6.55 12.65 -1.35
N LEU A 172 -5.84 11.81 -2.11
CA LEU A 172 -5.01 12.28 -3.21
C LEU A 172 -5.85 12.67 -4.42
N GLY A 173 -6.98 12.02 -4.66
CA GLY A 173 -7.79 12.16 -5.88
C GLY A 173 -7.39 11.22 -7.01
N SER A 174 -7.99 11.44 -8.19
CA SER A 174 -7.57 10.79 -9.44
C SER A 174 -6.19 11.28 -9.87
N ALA A 175 -5.27 10.38 -10.20
CA ALA A 175 -3.97 10.78 -10.74
C ALA A 175 -4.04 11.40 -12.15
N TYR A 176 -5.10 11.12 -12.92
CA TYR A 176 -5.12 11.31 -14.38
C TYR A 176 -5.80 12.59 -14.88
N GLY A 177 -6.54 13.30 -14.03
CA GLY A 177 -7.22 14.54 -14.38
C GLY A 177 -7.68 15.34 -13.17
N PRO A 178 -8.11 16.59 -13.36
CA PRO A 178 -8.60 17.43 -12.27
C PRO A 178 -9.88 16.85 -11.64
N THR A 179 -10.03 17.02 -10.33
CA THR A 179 -11.22 16.63 -9.55
C THR A 179 -11.22 17.37 -8.21
N GLU A 180 -12.40 17.78 -7.74
CA GLU A 180 -12.55 18.37 -6.41
C GLU A 180 -12.54 17.34 -5.27
N ASP A 181 -12.56 16.03 -5.57
CA ASP A 181 -12.58 14.93 -4.58
C ASP A 181 -11.19 14.69 -3.95
N ARG A 182 -10.56 15.78 -3.50
CA ARG A 182 -9.17 15.86 -3.00
C ARG A 182 -9.09 16.60 -1.66
N GLY A 183 -7.94 16.43 -1.00
CA GLY A 183 -7.60 17.14 0.23
C GLY A 183 -7.91 16.31 1.47
N VAL A 184 -8.14 16.96 2.60
CA VAL A 184 -8.51 16.28 3.86
C VAL A 184 -10.01 16.31 4.05
N PHE A 185 -10.59 15.15 4.31
CA PHE A 185 -11.97 14.98 4.73
C PHE A 185 -12.03 14.57 6.19
N LYS A 186 -13.03 15.07 6.93
CA LYS A 186 -13.31 14.77 8.34
C LYS A 186 -14.72 14.24 8.48
N SER A 187 -14.90 13.14 9.20
CA SER A 187 -16.17 12.72 9.78
C SER A 187 -16.14 13.00 11.29
N SER A 188 -17.31 13.27 11.87
CA SER A 188 -17.52 13.42 13.32
C SER A 188 -18.69 12.55 13.81
N ASP A 189 -19.15 11.60 12.99
CA ASP A 189 -20.33 10.75 13.21
C ASP A 189 -20.08 9.26 12.90
N GLY A 190 -18.80 8.85 12.96
CA GLY A 190 -18.40 7.46 12.73
C GLY A 190 -18.36 7.07 11.26
N GLY A 191 -18.23 8.05 10.35
CA GLY A 191 -18.10 7.88 8.90
C GLY A 191 -19.39 7.99 8.10
N LYS A 192 -20.51 8.37 8.72
CA LYS A 192 -21.82 8.46 8.04
C LYS A 192 -21.87 9.69 7.14
N THR A 193 -21.23 10.79 7.55
CA THR A 193 -21.05 12.01 6.76
C THR A 193 -19.60 12.49 6.79
N TRP A 194 -19.21 13.25 5.76
CA TRP A 194 -17.86 13.77 5.58
C TRP A 194 -17.88 15.25 5.19
N LYS A 195 -17.14 16.07 5.93
CA LYS A 195 -16.84 17.47 5.64
C LYS A 195 -15.46 17.54 4.98
N LYS A 196 -15.33 18.23 3.83
CA LYS A 196 -14.02 18.61 3.28
C LYS A 196 -13.45 19.74 4.14
N VAL A 197 -12.32 19.52 4.81
CA VAL A 197 -11.76 20.44 5.83
C VAL A 197 -10.45 21.10 5.42
N LEU A 198 -9.72 20.54 4.45
CA LEU A 198 -8.56 21.19 3.83
C LEU A 198 -8.60 20.93 2.32
N TYR A 199 -8.59 22.01 1.54
CA TYR A 199 -8.65 21.98 0.07
C TYR A 199 -7.96 23.23 -0.49
N VAL A 200 -7.37 23.12 -1.70
CA VAL A 200 -6.70 24.23 -2.38
C VAL A 200 -7.18 24.38 -3.81
N ASN A 201 -7.12 23.32 -4.62
CA ASN A 201 -7.64 23.28 -5.99
C ASN A 201 -7.85 21.82 -6.45
N ASP A 202 -8.37 21.66 -7.67
CA ASP A 202 -8.74 20.39 -8.31
C ASP A 202 -7.55 19.51 -8.77
N LEU A 203 -6.32 20.01 -8.64
CA LEU A 203 -5.06 19.30 -8.91
C LEU A 203 -4.26 18.97 -7.64
N THR A 204 -4.72 19.42 -6.47
CA THR A 204 -3.97 19.32 -5.19
C THR A 204 -4.61 18.31 -4.25
N GLY A 205 -3.96 17.16 -4.07
CA GLY A 205 -4.34 16.11 -3.14
C GLY A 205 -3.67 16.23 -1.77
N CYS A 206 -4.17 15.52 -0.76
CA CYS A 206 -3.44 15.32 0.49
C CYS A 206 -2.58 14.06 0.38
N ALA A 207 -1.27 14.25 0.38
CA ALA A 207 -0.25 13.22 0.14
C ALA A 207 0.37 12.64 1.40
N ASP A 208 0.14 13.25 2.56
CA ASP A 208 0.35 12.64 3.87
C ASP A 208 -0.50 13.37 4.93
N LEU A 209 -0.90 12.65 5.96
CA LEU A 209 -1.67 13.16 7.09
C LEU A 209 -1.30 12.36 8.34
N VAL A 210 -0.73 13.05 9.32
CA VAL A 210 -0.34 12.47 10.62
C VAL A 210 -0.87 13.30 11.77
N ALA A 211 -1.23 12.63 12.87
CA ALA A 211 -1.62 13.27 14.12
C ALA A 211 -0.47 13.28 15.12
N ASP A 212 -0.45 14.28 15.98
CA ASP A 212 0.38 14.27 17.19
C ASP A 212 -0.12 13.15 18.12
N PRO A 213 0.74 12.20 18.54
CA PRO A 213 0.32 11.03 19.31
C PRO A 213 -0.08 11.37 20.75
N GLN A 214 0.28 12.56 21.26
CA GLN A 214 -0.13 13.06 22.57
C GLN A 214 -1.32 14.02 22.48
N ASN A 215 -1.45 14.80 21.41
CA ASN A 215 -2.58 15.70 21.16
C ASN A 215 -3.34 15.36 19.84
N PRO A 216 -4.42 14.55 19.88
CA PRO A 216 -5.13 14.13 18.67
C PRO A 216 -5.89 15.25 17.93
N ASN A 217 -5.98 16.46 18.51
CA ASN A 217 -6.48 17.65 17.80
C ASN A 217 -5.40 18.32 16.94
N LYS A 218 -4.11 18.00 17.15
CA LYS A 218 -2.99 18.59 16.42
C LYS A 218 -2.61 17.68 15.25
N LEU A 219 -2.78 18.20 14.04
CA LEU A 219 -2.64 17.44 12.79
C LEU A 219 -1.65 18.13 11.85
N TYR A 220 -0.92 17.33 11.08
CA TYR A 220 -0.02 17.78 10.02
C TYR A 220 -0.48 17.19 8.70
N ALA A 221 -0.76 18.04 7.71
CA ALA A 221 -1.20 17.62 6.38
C ALA A 221 -0.21 18.11 5.32
N ALA A 222 0.29 17.18 4.51
CA ALA A 222 1.02 17.47 3.30
C ALA A 222 0.04 17.54 2.12
N LEU A 223 -0.07 18.70 1.49
CA LEU A 223 -0.77 18.85 0.21
C LEU A 223 0.24 18.81 -0.94
N TRP A 224 -0.17 18.18 -2.04
CA TRP A 224 0.67 17.94 -3.22
C TRP A 224 -0.14 18.23 -4.49
N GLU A 225 0.29 19.23 -5.25
CA GLU A 225 -0.17 19.44 -6.62
C GLU A 225 0.54 18.42 -7.53
N TYR A 226 -0.22 17.60 -8.26
CA TYR A 226 0.37 16.61 -9.18
C TYR A 226 -0.58 16.24 -10.33
N ARG A 227 -0.01 15.72 -11.42
CA ARG A 227 -0.79 15.12 -12.50
C ARG A 227 0.01 14.09 -13.30
N ARG A 228 -0.65 12.96 -13.59
CA ARG A 228 -0.17 11.93 -14.52
C ARG A 228 -0.94 11.98 -15.84
N TRP A 229 -0.21 12.15 -16.93
CA TRP A 229 -0.65 11.78 -18.27
C TRP A 229 -0.07 10.40 -18.60
N PRO A 230 -0.58 9.68 -19.62
CA PRO A 230 -0.01 8.39 -20.02
C PRO A 230 1.49 8.46 -20.35
N TRP A 231 1.96 9.60 -20.88
CA TRP A 231 3.34 9.85 -21.33
C TRP A 231 4.17 10.80 -20.45
N PHE A 232 3.57 11.44 -19.44
CA PHE A 232 4.27 12.47 -18.64
C PHE A 232 3.76 12.53 -17.19
N PHE A 233 4.63 12.93 -16.27
CA PHE A 233 4.27 13.14 -14.88
C PHE A 233 4.76 14.51 -14.40
N LYS A 234 3.84 15.33 -13.88
CA LYS A 234 4.17 16.56 -13.16
C LYS A 234 4.05 16.29 -11.66
N SER A 235 5.16 16.48 -10.94
CA SER A 235 5.18 16.59 -9.48
C SER A 235 5.33 18.06 -9.09
N GLY A 236 4.51 18.53 -8.15
CA GLY A 236 4.65 19.82 -7.52
C GLY A 236 4.06 21.01 -8.28
N GLY A 237 3.95 22.12 -7.54
CA GLY A 237 3.34 23.37 -7.97
C GLY A 237 2.86 24.19 -6.78
N LYS A 238 2.25 25.35 -7.07
CA LYS A 238 1.80 26.34 -6.06
C LYS A 238 0.73 25.80 -5.11
N GLY A 239 -0.02 24.78 -5.54
CA GLY A 239 -1.01 24.11 -4.69
C GLY A 239 -0.39 23.33 -3.52
N SER A 240 0.83 22.82 -3.68
CA SER A 240 1.52 22.03 -2.65
C SER A 240 1.84 22.84 -1.39
N GLY A 241 2.01 22.15 -0.27
CA GLY A 241 2.50 22.75 0.97
C GLY A 241 2.28 21.90 2.21
N LEU A 242 2.97 22.28 3.28
CA LEU A 242 2.75 21.71 4.61
C LEU A 242 1.78 22.58 5.41
N TYR A 243 0.78 21.96 6.01
CA TYR A 243 -0.26 22.61 6.79
C TYR A 243 -0.32 22.00 8.19
N VAL A 244 -0.53 22.83 9.21
CA VAL A 244 -0.70 22.40 10.61
C VAL A 244 -2.05 22.87 11.12
N SER A 245 -2.81 21.97 11.74
CA SER A 245 -4.01 22.29 12.52
C SER A 245 -3.76 22.04 14.00
N TYR A 246 -4.42 22.82 14.86
CA TYR A 246 -4.39 22.66 16.32
C TYR A 246 -5.79 22.38 16.91
N ASP A 247 -6.82 22.26 16.07
CA ASP A 247 -8.24 22.26 16.43
C ASP A 247 -9.02 21.10 15.77
N ALA A 248 -8.35 19.96 15.57
CA ALA A 248 -8.89 18.79 14.89
C ALA A 248 -9.32 19.06 13.45
N GLY A 249 -8.54 19.88 12.73
CA GLY A 249 -8.72 20.17 11.32
C GLY A 249 -9.81 21.18 10.99
N GLU A 250 -10.35 21.94 11.94
CA GLU A 250 -11.32 23.01 11.63
C GLU A 250 -10.64 24.24 11.01
N THR A 251 -9.39 24.53 11.41
CA THR A 251 -8.52 25.53 10.79
C THR A 251 -7.12 24.97 10.51
N TRP A 252 -6.41 25.58 9.55
CA TRP A 252 -5.11 25.12 9.06
C TRP A 252 -4.18 26.29 8.76
N GLU A 253 -2.97 26.26 9.33
CA GLU A 253 -1.89 27.20 9.05
C GLU A 253 -0.92 26.59 8.03
N LYS A 254 -0.70 27.27 6.89
CA LYS A 254 0.36 26.88 5.94
C LYS A 254 1.73 27.30 6.47
N ARG A 255 2.70 26.40 6.45
CA ARG A 255 4.13 26.71 6.71
C ARG A 255 4.84 27.11 5.42
N THR A 256 5.72 28.11 5.50
CA THR A 256 6.40 28.67 4.31
C THR A 256 7.92 28.78 4.51
N GLU A 257 8.63 29.40 3.57
CA GLU A 257 10.05 29.75 3.67
C GLU A 257 10.39 30.56 4.94
N LYS A 258 9.47 31.39 5.43
CA LYS A 258 9.62 32.14 6.70
C LYS A 258 9.61 31.24 7.94
N ASP A 259 9.17 29.99 7.78
CA ASP A 259 9.20 28.96 8.80
C ASP A 259 10.36 27.98 8.62
N GLY A 260 11.22 28.17 7.61
CA GLY A 260 12.42 27.36 7.36
C GLY A 260 12.22 26.18 6.38
N LEU A 261 11.09 26.12 5.68
CA LEU A 261 10.88 25.25 4.51
C LEU A 261 11.58 25.82 3.26
N PRO A 262 11.79 25.03 2.18
CA PRO A 262 12.42 25.55 0.98
C PRO A 262 11.50 26.50 0.19
N GLU A 263 12.11 27.46 -0.51
CA GLU A 263 11.42 28.37 -1.42
C GLU A 263 11.01 27.69 -2.74
N GLY A 264 9.96 28.23 -3.37
CA GLY A 264 9.50 27.82 -4.71
C GLY A 264 8.36 26.80 -4.69
N ASP A 265 8.18 26.11 -5.81
CA ASP A 265 7.17 25.07 -5.95
C ASP A 265 7.61 23.79 -5.20
N LEU A 266 6.79 23.33 -4.26
CA LEU A 266 7.00 22.09 -3.51
C LEU A 266 6.31 20.91 -4.21
N GLY A 267 6.86 19.71 -4.01
CA GLY A 267 6.30 18.45 -4.50
C GLY A 267 5.64 17.61 -3.39
N ARG A 268 5.78 16.28 -3.45
CA ARG A 268 5.26 15.37 -2.41
C ARG A 268 6.05 15.57 -1.11
N ILE A 269 5.36 15.57 0.02
CA ILE A 269 5.97 15.68 1.35
C ILE A 269 5.54 14.47 2.18
N GLY A 270 6.51 13.76 2.76
CA GLY A 270 6.30 12.72 3.78
C GLY A 270 6.41 13.30 5.18
N LEU A 271 5.60 12.84 6.13
CA LEU A 271 5.54 13.38 7.49
C LEU A 271 5.66 12.30 8.57
N ALA A 272 6.42 12.59 9.62
CA ALA A 272 6.47 11.74 10.82
C ALA A 272 6.61 12.57 12.10
N VAL A 273 5.78 12.26 13.10
CA VAL A 273 5.88 12.83 14.47
C VAL A 273 6.56 11.81 15.37
N ALA A 274 7.56 12.22 16.15
CA ALA A 274 8.22 11.31 17.08
C ALA A 274 7.30 10.98 18.26
N LYS A 275 7.04 9.69 18.51
CA LYS A 275 6.15 9.26 19.60
C LYS A 275 6.73 9.54 21.00
N SER A 276 8.05 9.47 21.15
CA SER A 276 8.76 9.81 22.39
C SER A 276 8.71 11.30 22.72
N ASN A 277 8.68 12.17 21.71
CA ASN A 277 8.70 13.63 21.87
C ASN A 277 7.99 14.34 20.70
N PRO A 278 6.68 14.67 20.81
CA PRO A 278 5.89 15.25 19.70
C PRO A 278 6.26 16.68 19.28
N ASP A 279 7.15 17.37 19.99
CA ASP A 279 7.77 18.60 19.48
C ASP A 279 8.76 18.31 18.34
N ILE A 280 9.25 17.07 18.26
CA ILE A 280 10.05 16.58 17.13
C ILE A 280 9.14 16.08 16.01
N VAL A 281 9.19 16.79 14.88
CA VAL A 281 8.48 16.43 13.65
C VAL A 281 9.46 16.42 12.49
N TYR A 282 9.34 15.45 11.60
CA TYR A 282 10.13 15.32 10.39
C TYR A 282 9.26 15.51 9.15
N ALA A 283 9.83 16.16 8.14
CA ALA A 283 9.22 16.35 6.83
C ALA A 283 10.24 16.01 5.73
N LEU A 284 9.99 14.98 4.93
CA LEU A 284 10.78 14.67 3.74
C LEU A 284 10.16 15.43 2.56
N VAL A 285 10.81 16.50 2.11
CA VAL A 285 10.24 17.48 1.18
C VAL A 285 10.82 17.33 -0.22
N GLU A 286 9.97 17.08 -1.21
CA GLU A 286 10.31 17.30 -2.62
C GLU A 286 10.32 18.81 -2.93
N ALA A 287 11.41 19.28 -3.52
CA ALA A 287 11.61 20.66 -3.94
C ALA A 287 12.66 20.72 -5.06
N LYS A 288 13.19 21.91 -5.39
CA LYS A 288 14.35 22.05 -6.29
C LYS A 288 15.55 21.22 -5.83
N GLU A 289 15.72 21.09 -4.52
CA GLU A 289 16.65 20.16 -3.88
C GLU A 289 15.87 19.40 -2.81
N ASN A 290 15.70 18.09 -2.99
CA ASN A 290 14.96 17.26 -2.06
C ASN A 290 15.74 17.12 -0.75
N ALA A 291 15.09 17.33 0.39
CA ALA A 291 15.76 17.25 1.69
C ALA A 291 14.80 16.84 2.81
N LEU A 292 15.38 16.26 3.86
CA LEU A 292 14.71 16.08 5.14
C LEU A 292 14.81 17.37 5.96
N TYR A 293 13.67 17.79 6.49
CA TYR A 293 13.54 18.90 7.44
C TYR A 293 13.11 18.36 8.80
N LYS A 294 13.58 18.98 9.88
CA LYS A 294 13.19 18.70 11.26
C LYS A 294 12.61 19.96 11.90
N SER A 295 11.52 19.80 12.64
CA SER A 295 11.05 20.76 13.62
C SER A 295 11.40 20.27 15.02
N THR A 296 11.56 21.22 15.94
CA THR A 296 11.81 20.97 17.38
C THR A 296 10.84 21.73 18.28
N ASP A 297 9.80 22.33 17.71
CA ASP A 297 8.80 23.16 18.38
C ASP A 297 7.36 22.77 18.01
N GLY A 298 7.17 21.51 17.58
CA GLY A 298 5.88 20.96 17.19
C GLY A 298 5.41 21.39 15.80
N GLY A 299 6.33 21.73 14.90
CA GLY A 299 6.07 22.06 13.50
C GLY A 299 5.82 23.54 13.21
N LYS A 300 6.25 24.46 14.08
CA LYS A 300 6.17 25.91 13.86
C LYS A 300 7.37 26.41 13.07
N LYS A 301 8.58 25.99 13.43
CA LYS A 301 9.83 26.23 12.69
C LYS A 301 10.52 24.94 12.28
N TRP A 302 11.22 25.01 11.16
CA TRP A 302 11.83 23.90 10.45
C TRP A 302 13.30 24.21 10.14
N GLN A 303 14.13 23.18 10.17
CA GLN A 303 15.54 23.23 9.81
C GLN A 303 15.84 22.13 8.80
N LYS A 304 16.55 22.45 7.71
CA LYS A 304 17.08 21.45 6.77
C LYS A 304 18.13 20.60 7.48
N MET A 305 18.01 19.28 7.38
CA MET A 305 18.87 18.31 8.07
C MET A 305 19.83 17.59 7.12
N ALA A 306 19.28 16.93 6.09
CA ALA A 306 20.07 16.16 5.11
C ALA A 306 19.42 16.21 3.72
N ASP A 307 20.27 16.29 2.68
CA ASP A 307 19.90 16.24 1.26
C ASP A 307 20.40 14.97 0.54
N LYS A 308 21.11 14.07 1.25
CA LYS A 308 21.65 12.81 0.73
C LYS A 308 21.28 11.60 1.60
N GLY A 309 20.96 10.48 0.94
CA GLY A 309 20.66 9.18 1.57
C GLY A 309 19.24 9.03 2.12
N GLN A 310 18.44 10.10 2.12
CA GLN A 310 17.09 10.19 2.65
C GLN A 310 15.97 9.76 1.68
N GLY A 311 16.27 9.39 0.44
CA GLY A 311 15.30 8.87 -0.52
C GLY A 311 15.61 9.16 -1.99
N ASP A 312 14.78 8.59 -2.88
CA ASP A 312 14.72 8.93 -4.30
C ASP A 312 13.25 9.03 -4.78
N ARG A 313 13.02 9.42 -6.04
CA ARG A 313 11.71 9.44 -6.73
C ARG A 313 10.51 9.83 -5.84
N PRO A 314 10.41 11.08 -5.34
CA PRO A 314 9.46 11.44 -4.28
C PRO A 314 7.99 11.14 -4.57
N PHE A 315 7.57 11.23 -5.84
CA PHE A 315 6.20 10.85 -6.25
C PHE A 315 5.81 9.41 -5.91
N TYR A 316 6.80 8.52 -5.73
CA TYR A 316 6.65 7.09 -5.53
C TYR A 316 7.14 6.65 -4.14
N TYR A 317 8.12 7.34 -3.55
CA TYR A 317 8.52 7.18 -2.15
C TYR A 317 8.62 8.51 -1.43
N SER A 318 7.73 8.73 -0.46
CA SER A 318 7.78 9.87 0.46
C SER A 318 7.44 9.40 1.87
N GLU A 319 7.91 8.22 2.25
CA GLU A 319 7.47 7.49 3.43
C GLU A 319 8.61 7.51 4.46
N ILE A 320 8.37 8.18 5.59
CA ILE A 320 9.35 8.33 6.69
C ILE A 320 8.73 7.94 8.03
N TYR A 321 9.55 7.36 8.91
CA TYR A 321 9.12 6.82 10.20
C TYR A 321 10.15 7.13 11.28
N VAL A 322 9.69 7.32 12.52
CA VAL A 322 10.55 7.59 13.69
C VAL A 322 10.42 6.43 14.67
N ASP A 323 11.52 6.01 15.28
CA ASP A 323 11.50 5.02 16.37
C ASP A 323 10.61 5.52 17.51
N PRO A 324 9.62 4.73 17.96
CA PRO A 324 8.65 5.18 18.96
C PRO A 324 9.26 5.42 20.36
N LYS A 325 10.53 5.06 20.58
CA LYS A 325 11.30 5.30 21.81
C LYS A 325 12.57 6.12 21.61
N ASN A 326 12.88 6.59 20.40
CA ASN A 326 14.05 7.42 20.12
C ASN A 326 13.77 8.40 18.97
N GLU A 327 13.47 9.65 19.30
CA GLU A 327 13.19 10.73 18.34
C GLU A 327 14.34 11.05 17.39
N ASN A 328 15.55 10.56 17.65
CA ASN A 328 16.71 10.76 16.78
C ASN A 328 16.95 9.58 15.82
N ARG A 329 16.24 8.46 15.99
CA ARG A 329 16.28 7.34 15.03
C ARG A 329 15.16 7.50 14.00
N VAL A 330 15.56 7.79 12.77
CA VAL A 330 14.64 8.05 11.64
C VAL A 330 14.91 7.04 10.54
N TYR A 331 13.85 6.43 10.03
CA TYR A 331 13.86 5.55 8.87
C TYR A 331 13.26 6.29 7.68
N SER A 332 13.92 6.22 6.53
CA SER A 332 13.33 6.60 5.24
C SER A 332 13.28 5.35 4.35
N ILE A 333 12.10 5.06 3.81
CA ILE A 333 11.86 3.88 2.99
C ILE A 333 11.61 4.32 1.54
N PHE A 334 12.37 3.72 0.61
CA PHE A 334 12.34 4.05 -0.82
C PHE A 334 12.77 2.81 -1.64
N THR A 335 13.64 2.95 -2.66
CA THR A 335 14.32 1.81 -3.29
C THR A 335 15.02 0.90 -2.25
N PHE A 336 15.59 1.50 -1.20
CA PHE A 336 16.17 0.82 -0.03
C PHE A 336 15.54 1.37 1.27
N ILE A 337 15.92 0.82 2.43
CA ILE A 337 15.66 1.46 3.72
C ILE A 337 16.95 2.09 4.22
N SER A 338 16.94 3.42 4.35
CA SER A 338 17.99 4.17 5.04
C SER A 338 17.59 4.46 6.47
N LYS A 339 18.59 4.47 7.37
CA LYS A 339 18.42 4.83 8.78
C LYS A 339 19.38 5.94 9.18
N SER A 340 18.86 6.88 9.96
CA SER A 340 19.60 7.87 10.73
C SER A 340 19.53 7.51 12.22
N GLU A 341 20.58 7.80 12.98
CA GLU A 341 20.61 7.72 14.46
C GLU A 341 20.92 9.08 15.10
N ASP A 342 21.11 10.14 14.30
CA ASP A 342 21.58 11.46 14.71
C ASP A 342 20.52 12.58 14.55
N GLY A 343 19.26 12.16 14.43
CA GLY A 343 18.13 13.04 14.24
C GLY A 343 17.97 13.55 12.82
N GLY A 344 18.41 12.78 11.82
CA GLY A 344 18.22 13.05 10.40
C GLY A 344 19.34 13.88 9.74
N LYS A 345 20.48 14.09 10.42
CA LYS A 345 21.64 14.83 9.87
C LYS A 345 22.44 13.96 8.90
N SER A 346 22.50 12.66 9.13
CA SER A 346 23.10 11.69 8.22
C SER A 346 22.26 10.41 8.13
N PHE A 347 22.37 9.74 6.98
CA PHE A 347 21.68 8.49 6.68
C PHE A 347 22.67 7.45 6.14
N ALA A 348 22.52 6.21 6.58
CA ALA A 348 23.18 5.05 6.01
C ALA A 348 22.14 4.01 5.57
N THR A 349 22.42 3.29 4.49
CA THR A 349 21.60 2.14 4.08
C THR A 349 21.59 1.09 5.19
N TRP A 350 20.40 0.76 5.69
CA TRP A 350 20.19 -0.21 6.78
C TRP A 350 19.64 -1.52 6.27
N ALA A 351 18.72 -1.49 5.29
CA ALA A 351 18.33 -2.65 4.51
C ALA A 351 18.51 -2.34 3.01
N GLY A 352 19.38 -3.11 2.35
CA GLY A 352 19.58 -3.07 0.90
C GLY A 352 19.01 -4.34 0.26
N TRP A 353 19.77 -4.92 -0.68
CA TRP A 353 19.41 -6.14 -1.43
C TRP A 353 19.27 -7.44 -0.61
N THR A 354 19.35 -7.38 0.72
CA THR A 354 19.08 -8.52 1.62
C THR A 354 17.60 -8.85 1.72
N ILE A 355 16.73 -7.90 1.37
CA ILE A 355 15.29 -8.06 1.20
C ILE A 355 14.87 -7.45 -0.14
N HIS A 356 13.62 -7.66 -0.57
CA HIS A 356 13.15 -7.07 -1.83
C HIS A 356 13.14 -5.53 -1.75
N PRO A 357 13.60 -4.82 -2.79
CA PRO A 357 13.61 -3.35 -2.84
C PRO A 357 12.20 -2.77 -3.02
N ASP A 358 12.13 -1.44 -3.15
CA ASP A 358 10.93 -0.66 -3.43
C ASP A 358 9.89 -0.76 -2.29
N HIS A 359 10.24 -0.10 -1.18
CA HIS A 359 9.55 -0.10 0.10
C HIS A 359 8.48 1.00 0.16
N HIS A 360 7.27 0.64 0.60
CA HIS A 360 6.08 1.52 0.58
C HIS A 360 5.28 1.55 1.87
N ALA A 361 5.48 0.60 2.78
CA ALA A 361 4.81 0.56 4.07
C ALA A 361 5.78 0.13 5.17
N PHE A 362 5.65 0.74 6.36
CA PHE A 362 6.48 0.41 7.51
C PHE A 362 5.64 0.43 8.79
N TRP A 363 5.97 -0.45 9.72
CA TRP A 363 5.43 -0.40 11.07
C TRP A 363 6.52 -0.79 12.06
N ILE A 364 6.65 0.00 13.13
CA ILE A 364 7.61 -0.22 14.22
C ILE A 364 6.78 -0.39 15.50
N SER A 365 6.98 -1.49 16.23
CA SER A 365 6.22 -1.75 17.45
C SER A 365 6.48 -0.68 18.51
N PRO A 366 5.44 0.01 19.03
CA PRO A 366 5.61 0.98 20.11
C PRO A 366 6.14 0.36 21.42
N ALA A 367 5.89 -0.93 21.62
CA ALA A 367 6.34 -1.66 22.81
C ALA A 367 7.78 -2.17 22.66
N ASN A 368 8.20 -2.58 21.46
CA ASN A 368 9.53 -3.13 21.18
C ASN A 368 10.04 -2.67 19.81
N PRO A 369 10.85 -1.59 19.71
CA PRO A 369 11.36 -1.08 18.42
C PRO A 369 12.19 -2.07 17.58
N ASN A 370 12.58 -3.24 18.12
CA ASN A 370 13.20 -4.30 17.34
C ASN A 370 12.19 -5.13 16.52
N TYR A 371 10.91 -5.11 16.86
CA TYR A 371 9.83 -5.69 16.06
C TYR A 371 9.36 -4.68 15.02
N ILE A 372 9.73 -4.95 13.77
CA ILE A 372 9.45 -4.10 12.61
C ILE A 372 8.84 -4.97 11.49
N ILE A 373 7.84 -4.42 10.82
CA ILE A 373 7.22 -5.00 9.63
C ILE A 373 7.46 -4.03 8.48
N ASN A 374 8.03 -4.55 7.39
CA ASN A 374 8.30 -3.81 6.16
C ASN A 374 7.44 -4.34 5.02
N GLY A 375 6.83 -3.45 4.24
CA GLY A 375 6.08 -3.75 3.02
C GLY A 375 6.74 -3.13 1.80
N ASN A 376 6.94 -3.93 0.75
CA ASN A 376 7.63 -3.54 -0.49
C ASN A 376 6.95 -4.17 -1.72
N ASP A 377 7.46 -3.90 -2.94
CA ASP A 377 6.95 -4.49 -4.19
C ASP A 377 7.05 -6.04 -4.22
N GLY A 378 7.89 -6.63 -3.36
CA GLY A 378 8.04 -8.08 -3.23
C GLY A 378 7.03 -8.74 -2.28
N GLY A 379 6.53 -8.02 -1.28
CA GLY A 379 5.65 -8.54 -0.24
C GLY A 379 5.90 -7.91 1.13
N LEU A 380 6.03 -8.76 2.15
CA LEU A 380 6.37 -8.40 3.52
C LEU A 380 7.71 -8.99 3.96
N ASN A 381 8.42 -8.27 4.83
CA ASN A 381 9.54 -8.78 5.62
C ASN A 381 9.31 -8.44 7.09
N ILE A 382 9.66 -9.33 8.01
CA ILE A 382 9.38 -9.16 9.45
C ILE A 382 10.64 -9.45 10.25
N THR A 383 11.12 -8.44 10.96
CA THR A 383 12.25 -8.58 11.88
C THR A 383 11.79 -8.46 13.33
N LEU A 384 12.42 -9.24 14.21
CA LEU A 384 12.24 -9.18 15.67
C LEU A 384 13.50 -8.71 16.41
N ASP A 385 14.61 -8.48 15.69
CA ASP A 385 15.94 -8.21 16.22
C ASP A 385 16.54 -6.86 15.79
N GLY A 386 15.71 -5.98 15.23
CA GLY A 386 16.12 -4.67 14.73
C GLY A 386 16.79 -4.72 13.36
N GLY A 387 16.35 -5.63 12.48
CA GLY A 387 16.74 -5.73 11.08
C GLY A 387 18.06 -6.46 10.82
N LYS A 388 18.53 -7.28 11.77
CA LYS A 388 19.68 -8.17 11.56
C LYS A 388 19.26 -9.43 10.81
N THR A 389 18.03 -9.90 11.06
CA THR A 389 17.32 -10.96 10.33
C THR A 389 15.90 -10.49 9.95
N TRP A 390 15.30 -11.09 8.91
CA TRP A 390 14.09 -10.59 8.21
C TRP A 390 13.19 -11.72 7.69
#